data_AF-Q2RQ76-F1
#
_entry.id   AF-Q2RQ76-F1
#
_cell.length_a   1.000
_cell.length_b   1.000
_cell.length_c   1.000
_cell.angle_alpha   90.00
_cell.angle_beta   90.00
_cell.angle_gamma   90.00
#
_symmetry.space_group_name_H-M   'P 1'
#
loop_
_entity.id
_entity.type
_entity.pdbx_description
1 polymer ?
#
loop_
_entity_poly.entity_id
_entity_poly.type
_entity_poly.pdbx_seq_one_letter_code
_entity_poly.pdbx_strand_id
1 'polypeptide(L)'
;MSELMLNQIQVLLTKLSEDVERMGDLSTEQVNNLLNMLDGLAAHVLGTKAVVAALVKKYPIDLADAEAWLAENTDVNGASYSDILDAARHLVTGEKPSKDLPIA
;
A
#
# COMPACT_ATOMS: atom_id res chain seq x y z
N MET A 1 -44.82 35.16 -5.81
CA MET A 1 -44.06 34.08 -5.15
C MET A 1 -42.99 34.74 -4.31
N SER A 2 -42.92 34.38 -3.02
CA SER A 2 -42.35 35.21 -1.95
C SER A 2 -40.82 35.32 -2.03
N GLU A 3 -40.28 36.54 -1.89
CA GLU A 3 -38.84 36.83 -1.69
C GLU A 3 -38.21 35.96 -0.59
N LEU A 4 -39.01 35.53 0.39
CA LEU A 4 -38.62 34.61 1.45
C LEU A 4 -38.11 33.26 0.89
N MET A 5 -38.76 32.72 -0.14
CA MET A 5 -38.35 31.45 -0.74
C MET A 5 -37.06 31.60 -1.57
N LEU A 6 -36.88 32.75 -2.23
CA LEU A 6 -35.63 33.04 -2.96
C LEU A 6 -34.45 33.21 -2.01
N ASN A 7 -34.65 33.87 -0.86
CA ASN A 7 -33.64 33.99 0.18
C ASN A 7 -33.27 32.62 0.78
N GLN A 8 -34.26 31.74 1.01
CA GLN A 8 -33.99 30.38 1.51
C GLN A 8 -33.21 29.53 0.49
N ILE A 9 -33.54 29.65 -0.80
CA ILE A 9 -32.79 28.96 -1.86
C ILE A 9 -31.34 29.48 -1.92
N GLN A 10 -31.11 30.79 -1.80
CA GLN A 10 -29.76 31.35 -1.74
C GLN A 10 -28.97 30.80 -0.55
N VAL A 11 -29.55 30.79 0.65
CA VAL A 11 -28.90 30.25 1.84
C VAL A 11 -28.54 28.77 1.67
N LEU A 12 -29.42 27.97 1.07
CA LEU A 12 -29.17 26.55 0.81
C LEU A 12 -28.08 26.35 -0.25
N LEU A 13 -28.04 27.16 -1.29
CA LEU A 13 -26.98 27.12 -2.30
C LEU A 13 -25.61 27.53 -1.73
N THR A 14 -25.58 28.54 -0.86
CA THR A 14 -24.36 28.93 -0.15
C THR A 14 -23.86 27.80 0.73
N LYS A 15 -24.74 27.18 1.53
CA LYS A 15 -24.37 26.01 2.35
C LYS A 15 -23.90 24.82 1.52
N LEU A 16 -24.57 24.53 0.41
CA LEU A 16 -24.14 23.47 -0.50
C LEU A 16 -22.74 23.75 -1.07
N SER A 17 -22.45 25.01 -1.42
CA SER A 17 -21.12 25.39 -1.89
C SER A 17 -20.06 25.21 -0.80
N GLU A 18 -20.35 25.63 0.43
CA GLU A 18 -19.47 25.45 1.60
C GLU A 18 -19.24 23.95 1.90
N ASP A 19 -20.29 23.13 1.80
CA ASP A 19 -20.20 21.68 2.02
C ASP A 19 -19.38 20.99 0.93
N VAL A 20 -19.51 21.42 -0.34
CA VAL A 20 -18.70 20.91 -1.47
C VAL A 20 -17.22 21.28 -1.30
N GLU A 21 -16.93 22.51 -0.90
CA GLU A 21 -15.56 22.97 -0.62
C GLU A 21 -14.93 22.15 0.51
N ARG A 22 -15.63 22.02 1.64
CA ARG A 22 -15.18 21.20 2.77
C ARG A 22 -14.97 19.72 2.39
N MET A 23 -15.81 19.17 1.51
CA MET A 23 -15.65 17.80 1.04
C MET A 23 -14.39 17.64 0.18
N GLY A 24 -14.06 18.64 -0.66
CA GLY A 24 -12.83 18.67 -1.44
C GLY A 24 -11.57 18.71 -0.56
N ASP A 25 -11.58 19.54 0.48
CA ASP A 25 -10.48 19.65 1.44
C ASP A 25 -10.25 18.34 2.20
N LEU A 26 -11.33 17.74 2.72
CA LEU A 26 -11.27 16.46 3.42
C LEU A 26 -10.76 15.33 2.52
N SER A 27 -11.21 15.28 1.26
CA SER A 27 -10.71 14.29 0.30
C SER A 27 -9.22 14.47 0.03
N THR A 28 -8.74 15.70 -0.06
CA THR A 28 -7.33 15.99 -0.30
C THR A 28 -6.47 15.59 0.89
N GLU A 29 -6.92 15.89 2.11
CA GLU A 29 -6.24 15.49 3.34
C GLU A 29 -6.17 13.96 3.48
N GLN A 30 -7.25 13.25 3.16
CA GLN A 30 -7.27 11.79 3.17
C GLN A 30 -6.29 11.18 2.17
N VAL A 31 -6.20 11.73 0.95
CA VAL A 31 -5.22 11.29 -0.05
C VAL A 31 -3.80 11.52 0.45
N ASN A 32 -3.50 12.70 1.01
CA ASN A 32 -2.18 13.00 1.57
C ASN A 32 -1.82 12.04 2.72
N ASN A 33 -2.76 11.74 3.61
CA ASN A 33 -2.55 10.77 4.68
C ASN A 33 -2.27 9.36 4.15
N LEU A 34 -2.99 8.94 3.11
CA LEU A 34 -2.76 7.65 2.46
C LEU A 34 -1.35 7.59 1.82
N LEU A 35 -0.92 8.64 1.13
CA LEU A 35 0.43 8.72 0.58
C LEU A 35 1.51 8.66 1.67
N ASN A 36 1.32 9.38 2.78
CA ASN A 36 2.25 9.30 3.92
C ASN A 36 2.28 7.89 4.55
N MET A 37 1.16 7.20 4.62
CA MET A 37 1.11 5.80 5.09
C MET A 37 1.83 4.85 4.12
N LEU A 38 1.70 5.07 2.81
CA LEU A 38 2.43 4.31 1.80
C LEU A 38 3.94 4.52 1.92
N ASP A 39 4.40 5.76 2.15
CA ASP A 39 5.81 6.04 2.42
C ASP A 39 6.31 5.34 3.69
N GLY A 40 5.50 5.34 4.76
CA GLY A 40 5.79 4.61 5.98
C GLY A 40 5.90 3.10 5.76
N LEU A 41 5.00 2.53 4.97
CA LEU A 41 5.03 1.12 4.59
C LEU A 41 6.29 0.79 3.79
N ALA A 42 6.62 1.61 2.79
CA ALA A 42 7.83 1.45 1.98
C ALA A 42 9.10 1.49 2.84
N ALA A 43 9.19 2.44 3.78
CA ALA A 43 10.31 2.54 4.72
C ALA A 43 10.44 1.29 5.60
N HIS A 44 9.32 0.76 6.11
CA HIS A 44 9.32 -0.48 6.89
C HIS A 44 9.75 -1.70 6.08
N VAL A 45 9.26 -1.83 4.84
CA VAL A 45 9.64 -2.93 3.94
C VAL A 45 11.13 -2.85 3.61
N LEU A 46 11.64 -1.66 3.28
CA LEU A 46 13.05 -1.45 2.98
C LEU A 46 13.95 -1.75 4.20
N GLY A 47 13.55 -1.28 5.38
CA GLY A 47 14.25 -1.57 6.64
C GLY A 47 14.29 -3.06 6.94
N THR A 48 13.16 -3.75 6.77
CA THR A 48 13.08 -5.21 6.95
C THR A 48 13.96 -5.95 5.94
N LYS A 49 13.94 -5.54 4.66
CA LYS A 49 14.81 -6.10 3.62
C LYS A 49 16.29 -5.95 3.97
N ALA A 50 16.70 -4.80 4.50
CA ALA A 50 18.09 -4.58 4.92
C ALA A 50 18.50 -5.50 6.07
N VAL A 51 17.64 -5.65 7.08
CA VAL A 51 17.87 -6.56 8.21
C VAL A 51 17.93 -8.02 7.75
N VAL A 52 16.98 -8.46 6.92
CA VAL A 52 16.93 -9.82 6.39
C VAL A 52 18.17 -10.10 5.52
N ALA A 53 18.55 -9.19 4.63
CA ALA A 53 19.77 -9.36 3.82
C ALA A 53 21.04 -9.49 4.68
N ALA A 54 21.12 -8.73 5.79
CA ALA A 54 22.23 -8.85 6.73
C ALA A 54 22.21 -10.19 7.50
N LEU A 55 21.02 -10.71 7.82
CA LEU A 55 20.84 -12.01 8.49
C LEU A 55 21.19 -13.18 7.56
N VAL A 56 20.69 -13.19 6.33
CA VAL A 56 20.96 -14.24 5.32
C VAL A 56 22.45 -14.39 5.06
N LYS A 57 23.21 -13.28 5.10
CA LYS A 57 24.68 -13.33 4.97
C LYS A 57 25.38 -14.08 6.11
N LYS A 58 24.81 -14.08 7.32
CA LYS A 58 25.37 -14.77 8.50
C LYS A 58 24.81 -16.18 8.67
N TYR A 59 23.55 -16.38 8.27
CA TYR A 59 22.82 -17.63 8.37
C TYR A 59 22.20 -17.91 7.01
N PRO A 60 22.88 -18.67 6.14
CA PRO A 60 22.34 -19.00 4.82
C PRO A 60 21.05 -19.79 5.00
N ILE A 61 19.99 -19.31 4.36
CA ILE A 61 18.67 -19.95 4.36
C ILE A 61 18.61 -20.87 3.14
N ASP A 62 18.13 -22.10 3.32
CA ASP A 62 17.80 -22.98 2.19
C ASP A 62 16.50 -22.48 1.55
N LEU A 63 16.52 -22.34 0.22
CA LEU A 63 15.34 -21.94 -0.53
C LEU A 63 14.20 -22.94 -0.35
N ALA A 64 14.50 -24.24 -0.27
CA ALA A 64 13.49 -25.27 -0.09
C ALA A 64 12.71 -25.11 1.24
N ASP A 65 13.42 -24.76 2.32
CA ASP A 65 12.81 -24.51 3.62
C ASP A 65 11.93 -23.25 3.60
N ALA A 66 12.37 -22.20 2.90
CA ALA A 66 11.59 -20.97 2.74
C ALA A 66 10.31 -21.20 1.90
N GLU A 67 10.41 -21.98 0.82
CA GLU A 67 9.26 -22.33 -0.03
C GLU A 67 8.25 -23.22 0.73
N ALA A 68 8.73 -24.19 1.51
CA ALA A 68 7.88 -25.03 2.35
C ALA A 68 7.14 -24.20 3.42
N TRP A 69 7.86 -23.30 4.10
CA TRP A 69 7.26 -22.41 5.08
C TRP A 69 6.18 -21.51 4.45
N LEU A 70 6.43 -20.96 3.25
CA LEU A 70 5.45 -20.16 2.54
C LEU A 70 4.21 -20.99 2.16
N ALA A 71 4.39 -22.20 1.64
CA ALA A 71 3.27 -23.08 1.28
C ALA A 71 2.37 -23.43 2.49
N GLU A 72 2.95 -23.49 3.70
CA GLU A 72 2.21 -23.76 4.94
C GLU A 72 1.51 -22.52 5.53
N ASN A 73 2.05 -21.32 5.28
CA ASN A 73 1.63 -20.09 5.95
C ASN A 73 0.94 -19.07 5.03
N THR A 74 0.87 -19.33 3.73
CA THR A 74 0.16 -18.49 2.75
C THR A 74 -0.79 -19.31 1.88
N ASP A 75 -1.84 -18.66 1.38
CA ASP A 75 -2.73 -19.30 0.42
C ASP A 75 -2.00 -19.52 -0.91
N VAL A 76 -1.64 -20.77 -1.15
CA VAL A 76 -0.92 -21.25 -2.34
C VAL A 76 -1.67 -20.95 -3.64
N ASN A 77 -3.00 -20.78 -3.57
CA ASN A 77 -3.86 -20.43 -4.71
C ASN A 77 -4.14 -18.92 -4.80
N GLY A 78 -3.61 -18.13 -3.86
CA GLY A 78 -3.75 -16.69 -3.85
C GLY A 78 -3.02 -16.06 -5.03
N ALA A 79 -3.64 -15.03 -5.63
CA ALA A 79 -3.07 -14.32 -6.78
C ALA A 79 -1.67 -13.75 -6.54
N SER A 80 -1.26 -13.57 -5.28
CA SER A 80 0.03 -13.03 -4.87
C SER A 80 1.08 -14.09 -4.50
N TYR A 81 0.73 -15.38 -4.42
CA TYR A 81 1.66 -16.41 -3.94
C TYR A 81 2.90 -16.55 -4.84
N SER A 82 2.71 -16.46 -6.16
CA SER A 82 3.82 -16.46 -7.12
C SER A 82 4.77 -15.28 -6.91
N ASP A 83 4.23 -14.10 -6.61
CA ASP A 83 5.02 -12.88 -6.44
C ASP A 83 5.80 -12.92 -5.11
N ILE A 84 5.23 -13.53 -4.06
CA ILE A 84 5.89 -13.77 -2.78
C ILE A 84 7.05 -14.76 -2.94
N LEU A 85 6.84 -15.85 -3.69
CA LEU A 85 7.88 -16.82 -4.01
C LEU A 85 9.04 -16.21 -4.80
N ASP A 86 8.74 -15.40 -5.82
CA ASP A 86 9.77 -14.71 -6.61
C ASP A 86 10.58 -13.73 -5.75
N ALA A 87 9.92 -13.02 -4.83
CA ALA A 87 10.61 -12.15 -3.88
C ALA A 87 11.50 -12.94 -2.90
N ALA A 88 11.01 -14.08 -2.38
CA ALA A 88 11.78 -14.96 -1.50
C ALA A 88 13.02 -15.53 -2.21
N ARG A 89 12.86 -16.01 -3.44
CA ARG A 89 13.97 -16.46 -4.29
C ARG A 89 15.03 -15.38 -4.47
N HIS A 90 14.61 -14.16 -4.84
CA HIS A 90 15.53 -13.05 -4.99
C HIS A 90 16.31 -12.74 -3.69
N LEU A 91 15.66 -12.83 -2.53
CA LEU A 91 16.30 -12.58 -1.24
C LEU A 91 17.31 -13.67 -0.84
N VAL A 92 17.03 -14.93 -1.19
CA VAL A 92 17.88 -16.08 -0.83
C VAL A 92 19.03 -16.28 -1.82
N THR A 93 18.78 -16.19 -3.13
CA THR A 93 19.76 -16.51 -4.18
C THR A 93 20.41 -15.28 -4.80
N GLY A 94 19.79 -14.11 -4.65
CA GLY A 94 20.21 -12.88 -5.34
C GLY A 94 19.81 -12.81 -6.81
N GLU A 95 19.14 -13.83 -7.36
CA GLU A 95 18.66 -13.86 -8.75
C GLU A 95 17.56 -12.83 -8.96
N LYS A 96 17.53 -12.17 -10.12
CA LYS A 96 16.45 -11.21 -10.43
C LYS A 96 15.10 -11.93 -10.50
N PRO A 97 14.03 -11.36 -9.93
CA PRO A 97 12.70 -11.93 -10.02
C PRO A 97 12.25 -12.04 -11.48
N SER A 98 11.44 -13.07 -11.78
CA SER A 98 11.07 -13.45 -13.15
C SER A 98 10.16 -12.42 -13.85
N LYS A 99 9.42 -11.65 -13.05
CA LYS A 99 8.74 -10.43 -13.46
C LYS A 99 9.51 -9.23 -12.93
N ASP A 100 9.54 -8.15 -13.71
CA ASP A 100 9.85 -6.82 -13.19
C ASP A 100 8.81 -6.49 -12.12
N LEU A 101 9.09 -6.90 -10.88
CA LEU A 101 8.32 -6.46 -9.72
C LEU A 101 8.41 -4.93 -9.73
N PRO A 102 7.28 -4.21 -9.79
CA PRO A 102 7.30 -2.76 -9.78
C PRO A 102 8.08 -2.34 -8.55
N ILE A 103 9.21 -1.69 -8.79
CA ILE A 103 10.01 -1.05 -7.76
C ILE A 103 9.12 0.08 -7.27
N ALA A 104 8.55 -0.09 -6.08
CA ALA A 104 7.92 1.00 -5.34
C ALA A 104 8.99 2.03 -4.95
#